data_AF-A0AAE0TL62-F1
#
_entry.id   AF-A0AAE0TL62-F1
#
_cell.length_a   1.000
_cell.length_b   1.000
_cell.length_c   1.000
_cell.angle_alpha   90.00
_cell.angle_beta   90.00
_cell.angle_gamma   90.00
#
_symmetry.space_group_name_H-M   'P 1'
#
loop_
_entity.id
_entity.type
_entity.pdbx_description
1 polymer ?
#
loop_
_entity_poly.entity_id
_entity_poly.type
_entity_poly.pdbx_seq_one_letter_code
_entity_poly.pdbx_strand_id
1 'polypeptide(L)'
;MPARKRSIHCHETDPVEKKQRLRTAILAYANSVRCPQIFCEKFRCTDVSACDGVIKRGFCGCCEICETELGPCAKERNDFKARLQHNQIKGMPPVGLSLPVCTPDGYYAAKQCRGSQCFCVDKNGGRAQRYSANIWEVEGMNCECARDEFEYQESGLLGKVFNCASNGNYEPIQCTGSQCYCVDQNGSQIGTTTVNVAMIDSLNC
;
A
#
# COMPACT_ATOMS: atom_id res chain seq x y z
N MET A 1 -19.23 -4.60 15.36
CA MET A 1 -19.20 -4.44 13.90
C MET A 1 -17.97 -5.17 13.37
N PRO A 2 -18.10 -6.34 12.71
CA PRO A 2 -16.95 -7.10 12.24
C PRO A 2 -16.68 -6.81 10.76
N ALA A 3 -15.40 -6.68 10.41
CA ALA A 3 -14.90 -6.54 9.05
C ALA A 3 -15.37 -7.71 8.17
N ARG A 4 -15.94 -7.41 7.01
CA ARG A 4 -16.30 -8.41 5.99
C ARG A 4 -15.03 -9.09 5.47
N LYS A 5 -14.72 -10.27 6.01
CA LYS A 5 -13.75 -11.19 5.40
C LYS A 5 -14.28 -11.62 4.03
N ARG A 6 -13.63 -11.20 2.95
CA ARG A 6 -13.88 -11.78 1.62
C ARG A 6 -13.33 -13.20 1.63
N SER A 7 -14.23 -14.17 1.66
CA SER A 7 -13.87 -15.58 1.51
C SER A 7 -13.62 -15.86 0.03
N ILE A 8 -12.40 -16.24 -0.33
CA ILE A 8 -12.07 -16.68 -1.68
C ILE A 8 -12.31 -18.19 -1.72
N HIS A 9 -13.37 -18.62 -2.40
CA HIS A 9 -13.61 -20.04 -2.69
C HIS A 9 -12.77 -20.47 -3.89
N CYS A 10 -11.94 -21.50 -3.70
CA CYS A 10 -11.28 -22.18 -4.81
C CYS A 10 -12.30 -23.08 -5.52
N HIS A 11 -12.73 -22.68 -6.72
CA HIS A 11 -13.54 -23.52 -7.60
C HIS A 11 -12.66 -24.59 -8.26
N GLU A 12 -12.93 -25.87 -8.01
CA GLU A 12 -12.50 -26.96 -8.88
C GLU A 12 -13.37 -26.93 -10.15
N THR A 13 -12.79 -26.96 -11.35
CA THR A 13 -13.55 -27.10 -12.60
C THR A 13 -13.01 -28.23 -13.47
N ASP A 14 -13.93 -29.09 -13.86
CA ASP A 14 -13.80 -30.31 -14.68
C ASP A 14 -13.15 -30.11 -16.07
N PRO A 15 -12.61 -31.18 -16.70
CA PRO A 15 -11.76 -31.12 -17.89
C PRO A 15 -12.40 -30.68 -19.22
N VAL A 16 -13.70 -30.34 -19.29
CA VAL A 16 -14.44 -30.24 -20.56
C VAL A 16 -14.63 -28.81 -21.10
N GLU A 17 -14.49 -27.74 -20.29
CA GLU A 17 -14.74 -26.34 -20.73
C GLU A 17 -13.53 -25.66 -21.42
N LYS A 18 -12.83 -26.37 -22.30
CA LYS A 18 -11.45 -26.07 -22.73
C LYS A 18 -11.27 -25.03 -23.85
N LYS A 19 -12.30 -24.33 -24.35
CA LYS A 19 -12.13 -23.51 -25.58
C LYS A 19 -12.60 -22.05 -25.58
N GLN A 20 -13.38 -21.57 -24.60
CA GLN A 20 -13.86 -20.18 -24.61
C GLN A 20 -13.24 -19.27 -23.52
N ARG A 21 -12.44 -19.82 -22.60
CA ARG A 21 -11.82 -19.07 -21.48
C ARG A 21 -10.38 -18.61 -21.73
N LEU A 22 -9.84 -18.73 -22.95
CA LEU A 22 -8.44 -18.40 -23.21
C LEU A 22 -8.15 -16.90 -23.05
N ARG A 23 -9.07 -16.01 -23.43
CA ARG A 23 -8.87 -14.55 -23.34
C ARG A 23 -8.98 -14.01 -21.91
N THR A 24 -9.95 -14.51 -21.13
CA THR A 24 -10.16 -14.08 -19.74
C THR A 24 -9.13 -14.70 -18.79
N ALA A 25 -8.63 -15.90 -19.07
CA ALA A 25 -7.56 -16.51 -18.28
C ALA A 25 -6.21 -15.82 -18.48
N ILE A 26 -5.88 -15.34 -19.69
CA ILE A 26 -4.61 -14.63 -19.96
C ILE A 26 -4.51 -13.33 -19.13
N LEU A 27 -5.61 -12.60 -18.97
CA LEU A 27 -5.63 -11.37 -18.16
C LEU A 27 -5.52 -11.66 -16.65
N ALA A 28 -6.07 -12.78 -16.18
CA ALA A 28 -5.89 -13.21 -14.79
C ALA A 28 -4.48 -13.78 -14.51
N TYR A 29 -3.86 -14.43 -15.50
CA TYR A 29 -2.51 -15.02 -15.39
C TYR A 29 -1.39 -13.98 -15.51
N ALA A 30 -1.62 -12.87 -16.21
CA ALA A 30 -0.67 -11.77 -16.31
C ALA A 30 -0.45 -11.06 -14.97
N ASN A 31 -1.43 -11.16 -14.06
CA ASN A 31 -1.41 -10.53 -12.74
C ASN A 31 -1.20 -11.53 -11.59
N SER A 32 -0.93 -12.80 -11.88
CA SER A 32 -0.64 -13.79 -10.83
C SER A 32 0.84 -13.74 -10.44
N VAL A 33 1.11 -13.33 -9.20
CA VAL A 33 2.46 -13.33 -8.62
C VAL A 33 2.92 -14.77 -8.40
N ARG A 34 3.93 -15.23 -9.15
CA ARG A 34 4.52 -16.56 -8.93
C ARG A 34 5.61 -16.47 -7.88
N CYS A 35 5.46 -17.26 -6.83
CA CYS A 35 6.48 -17.36 -5.79
C CYS A 35 7.69 -18.18 -6.29
N PRO A 36 8.93 -17.68 -6.18
CA PRO A 36 10.13 -18.45 -6.51
C PRO A 36 10.22 -19.70 -5.61
N GLN A 37 10.66 -20.84 -6.16
CA GLN A 37 10.67 -22.11 -5.42
C GLN A 37 11.46 -22.06 -4.10
N ILE A 38 12.55 -21.28 -4.05
CA ILE A 38 13.38 -21.10 -2.84
C ILE A 38 12.62 -20.49 -1.65
N PHE A 39 11.56 -19.73 -1.89
CA PHE A 39 10.72 -19.17 -0.82
C PHE A 39 9.75 -20.22 -0.29
N CYS A 40 9.18 -21.06 -1.16
CA CYS A 40 8.31 -22.16 -0.77
C CYS A 40 9.02 -23.22 0.08
N GLU A 41 10.34 -23.39 -0.08
CA GLU A 41 11.14 -24.35 0.69
C GLU A 41 11.48 -23.86 2.12
N LYS A 42 11.47 -22.53 2.36
CA LYS A 42 11.91 -21.93 3.62
C LYS A 42 10.78 -21.61 4.60
N PHE A 43 9.55 -21.44 4.12
CA PHE A 43 8.41 -21.05 4.95
C PHE A 43 7.39 -22.18 5.05
N ARG A 44 7.24 -22.74 6.25
CA ARG A 44 6.17 -23.69 6.58
C ARG A 44 4.98 -22.92 7.13
N CYS A 45 3.85 -22.94 6.42
CA CYS A 45 2.59 -22.40 6.93
C CYS A 45 2.13 -23.23 8.13
N THR A 46 2.03 -22.62 9.31
CA THR A 46 1.41 -23.25 10.47
C THR A 46 -0.11 -23.27 10.25
N ASP A 47 -0.63 -24.47 10.02
CA ASP A 47 -2.04 -24.83 10.15
C ASP A 47 -3.00 -24.34 9.05
N VAL A 48 -2.81 -24.88 7.83
CA VAL A 48 -3.90 -24.96 6.85
C VAL A 48 -4.10 -26.43 6.50
N SER A 49 -5.18 -27.02 7.02
CA SER A 49 -5.58 -28.42 6.79
C SER A 49 -5.99 -28.75 5.34
N ALA A 50 -5.69 -27.88 4.38
CA ALA A 50 -6.08 -27.99 2.97
C ALA A 50 -4.88 -28.08 2.01
N CYS A 51 -3.66 -28.26 2.52
CA CYS A 51 -2.48 -28.47 1.70
C CYS A 51 -1.68 -29.64 2.27
N ASP A 52 -1.81 -30.83 1.66
CA ASP A 52 -1.05 -32.06 1.97
C ASP A 52 0.46 -31.94 1.64
N GLY A 53 1.08 -30.81 1.94
CA GLY A 53 2.53 -30.61 1.84
C GLY A 53 3.15 -30.76 0.44
N VAL A 54 2.36 -30.88 -0.64
CA VAL A 54 2.90 -31.10 -1.99
C VAL A 54 2.44 -30.04 -2.99
N ILE A 55 3.43 -29.34 -3.52
CA ILE A 55 3.35 -28.31 -4.55
C ILE A 55 2.80 -28.92 -5.85
N LYS A 56 1.71 -28.38 -6.40
CA LYS A 56 1.30 -28.66 -7.78
C LYS A 56 1.30 -27.36 -8.60
N ARG A 57 2.17 -27.33 -9.60
CA ARG A 57 2.22 -26.34 -10.71
C ARG A 57 2.56 -24.89 -10.35
N GLY A 58 3.51 -24.66 -9.44
CA GLY A 58 4.17 -23.34 -9.35
C GLY A 58 3.28 -22.19 -8.86
N PHE A 59 2.17 -22.51 -8.20
CA PHE A 59 1.39 -21.57 -7.41
C PHE A 59 1.69 -21.87 -5.94
N CYS A 60 2.18 -20.88 -5.20
CA CYS A 60 2.23 -21.01 -3.75
C CYS A 60 0.78 -20.96 -3.24
N GLY A 61 0.29 -22.11 -2.78
CA GLY A 61 -1.02 -22.23 -2.16
C GLY A 61 -0.95 -21.82 -0.70
N CYS A 62 -1.71 -20.79 -0.36
CA CYS A 62 -2.17 -20.47 0.99
C CYS A 62 -1.09 -20.12 2.03
N CYS A 63 -0.41 -19.01 1.79
CA CYS A 63 0.02 -18.10 2.86
C CYS A 63 0.10 -16.70 2.25
N GLU A 64 -0.51 -15.70 2.91
CA GLU A 64 -0.40 -14.26 2.54
C GLU A 64 1.07 -13.84 2.33
N ILE A 65 2.02 -14.58 2.92
CA ILE A 65 3.48 -14.45 2.81
C ILE A 65 3.99 -14.21 1.37
N CYS A 66 3.40 -14.85 0.35
CA CYS A 66 3.90 -14.70 -1.02
C CYS A 66 3.60 -13.33 -1.63
N GLU A 67 2.41 -12.77 -1.38
CA GLU A 67 2.07 -11.42 -1.81
C GLU A 67 2.86 -10.39 -1.00
N THR A 68 3.02 -10.64 0.30
CA THR A 68 3.74 -9.72 1.20
C THR A 68 5.25 -9.66 0.94
N GLU A 69 5.88 -10.75 0.50
CA GLU A 69 7.32 -10.79 0.20
C GLU A 69 7.67 -10.39 -1.24
N LEU A 70 6.67 -10.35 -2.14
CA LEU A 70 6.85 -9.99 -3.55
C LEU A 70 6.17 -8.67 -3.94
N GLY A 71 5.47 -8.02 -3.01
CA GLY A 71 5.01 -6.66 -3.17
C GLY A 71 6.15 -5.71 -3.57
N PRO A 72 5.86 -4.59 -4.24
CA PRO A 72 6.89 -3.77 -4.89
C PRO A 72 7.96 -3.28 -3.90
N CYS A 73 7.55 -2.87 -2.70
CA CYS A 73 8.47 -2.45 -1.64
C CYS A 73 9.25 -3.64 -1.06
N ALA A 74 8.57 -4.74 -0.74
CA ALA A 74 9.22 -5.90 -0.15
C ALA A 74 10.27 -6.49 -1.09
N LYS A 75 9.97 -6.56 -2.39
CA LYS A 75 10.91 -6.96 -3.42
C LYS A 75 12.14 -6.03 -3.45
N GLU A 76 11.94 -4.71 -3.52
CA GLU A 76 13.06 -3.76 -3.50
C GLU A 76 13.90 -3.92 -2.23
N ARG A 77 13.25 -4.02 -1.06
CA ARG A 77 13.90 -4.22 0.23
C ARG A 77 14.72 -5.51 0.28
N ASN A 78 14.19 -6.60 -0.27
CA ASN A 78 14.84 -7.91 -0.28
C ASN A 78 16.02 -7.93 -1.26
N ASP A 79 15.85 -7.37 -2.45
CA ASP A 79 16.94 -7.19 -3.43
C ASP A 79 18.07 -6.32 -2.84
N PHE A 80 17.70 -5.28 -2.10
CA PHE A 80 18.64 -4.42 -1.38
C PHE A 80 19.44 -5.19 -0.33
N LYS A 81 18.75 -5.95 0.53
CA LYS A 81 19.39 -6.79 1.56
C LYS A 81 20.31 -7.83 0.95
N ALA A 82 19.91 -8.47 -0.16
CA ALA A 82 20.74 -9.44 -0.86
C ALA A 82 22.06 -8.82 -1.36
N ARG A 83 22.01 -7.59 -1.89
CA ARG A 83 23.22 -6.86 -2.32
C ARG A 83 24.15 -6.52 -1.16
N LEU A 84 23.60 -6.10 -0.01
CA LEU A 84 24.40 -5.84 1.19
C LEU A 84 25.11 -7.12 1.67
N GLN A 85 24.40 -8.24 1.69
CA GLN A 85 24.95 -9.54 2.07
C GLN A 85 26.03 -10.01 1.09
N HIS A 86 25.80 -9.87 -0.22
CA HIS A 86 26.77 -10.21 -1.26
C HIS A 86 28.09 -9.44 -1.10
N ASN A 87 27.99 -8.14 -0.79
CA ASN A 87 29.16 -7.30 -0.57
C ASN A 87 29.78 -7.46 0.83
N GLN A 88 29.34 -8.47 1.60
CA GLN A 88 29.78 -8.75 2.98
C GLN A 88 29.73 -7.53 3.91
N ILE A 89 28.84 -6.57 3.64
CA ILE A 89 28.64 -5.40 4.51
C ILE A 89 27.89 -5.89 5.75
N LYS A 90 28.66 -6.30 6.76
CA LYS A 90 28.16 -6.67 8.08
C LYS A 90 28.07 -5.40 8.93
N GLY A 91 26.87 -5.06 9.40
CA GLY A 91 26.66 -3.93 10.31
C GLY A 91 25.68 -2.91 9.77
N MET A 92 25.82 -1.67 10.23
CA MET A 92 24.92 -0.58 9.88
C MET A 92 25.05 -0.20 8.40
N PRO A 93 23.96 0.06 7.68
CA PRO A 93 24.02 0.50 6.30
C PRO A 93 24.93 1.74 6.17
N PRO A 94 25.72 1.86 5.09
CA PRO A 94 26.44 3.09 4.76
C PRO A 94 25.58 4.34 4.94
N VAL A 95 26.17 5.42 5.43
CA VAL A 95 25.47 6.70 5.62
C VAL A 95 24.88 7.16 4.28
N GLY A 96 23.59 7.52 4.28
CA GLY A 96 22.84 7.89 3.07
C GLY A 96 22.15 6.72 2.36
N LEU A 97 22.32 5.49 2.87
CA LEU A 97 21.70 4.29 2.36
C LEU A 97 20.48 3.91 3.21
N SER A 98 19.27 4.22 2.75
CA SER A 98 18.01 3.88 3.46
C SER A 98 17.29 2.72 2.79
N LEU A 99 16.95 1.70 3.59
CA LEU A 99 16.02 0.65 3.17
C LEU A 99 14.61 1.25 3.10
N PRO A 100 13.82 0.93 2.07
CA PRO A 100 12.43 1.39 2.00
C PRO A 100 11.62 0.79 3.15
N VAL A 101 10.71 1.59 3.69
CA VAL A 101 9.80 1.16 4.75
C VAL A 101 8.58 0.54 4.09
N CYS A 102 8.34 -0.74 4.37
CA CYS A 102 7.22 -1.47 3.78
C CYS A 102 6.15 -1.73 4.82
N THR A 103 4.90 -1.73 4.38
CA THR A 103 3.76 -2.24 5.14
C THR A 103 3.79 -3.77 5.20
N PRO A 104 3.06 -4.41 6.13
CA PRO A 104 3.07 -5.86 6.29
C PRO A 104 2.63 -6.63 5.04
N ASP A 105 1.80 -6.01 4.18
CA ASP A 105 1.31 -6.53 2.90
C ASP A 105 2.30 -6.37 1.74
N GLY A 106 3.52 -5.86 1.99
CA GLY A 106 4.60 -5.79 1.01
C GLY A 106 4.63 -4.54 0.13
N TYR A 107 3.70 -3.61 0.34
CA TYR A 107 3.64 -2.31 -0.33
C TYR A 107 4.46 -1.24 0.41
N TYR A 108 4.57 -0.04 -0.16
CA TYR A 108 5.27 1.06 0.49
C TYR A 108 4.42 1.66 1.60
N ALA A 109 5.06 1.87 2.76
CA ALA A 109 4.50 2.75 3.78
C ALA A 109 4.37 4.17 3.22
N ALA A 110 3.33 4.88 3.65
CA ALA A 110 2.97 6.20 3.15
C ALA A 110 4.11 7.23 3.22
N LYS A 111 4.91 7.16 4.29
CA LYS A 111 6.09 8.00 4.51
C LYS A 111 7.36 7.22 4.20
N GLN A 112 8.20 7.79 3.33
CA GLN A 112 9.56 7.31 3.06
C GLN A 112 10.57 8.39 3.42
N CYS A 113 11.77 7.99 3.84
CA CYS A 113 12.82 8.91 4.22
C CYS A 113 14.14 8.56 3.53
N ARG A 114 14.83 9.59 3.04
CA ARG A 114 16.16 9.46 2.43
C ARG A 114 17.04 10.62 2.87
N GLY A 115 18.12 10.32 3.58
CA GLY A 115 18.98 11.33 4.18
C GLY A 115 18.21 12.15 5.22
N SER A 116 18.22 13.48 5.08
CA SER A 116 17.55 14.41 5.98
C SER A 116 16.11 14.77 5.56
N GLN A 117 15.60 14.21 4.46
CA GLN A 117 14.27 14.53 3.93
C GLN A 117 13.37 13.29 3.95
N CYS A 118 12.13 13.49 4.38
CA CYS A 118 11.04 12.54 4.25
C CYS A 118 9.98 13.05 3.29
N PHE A 119 9.28 12.14 2.64
CA PHE A 119 8.32 12.44 1.59
C PHE A 119 7.21 11.39 1.55
N CYS A 120 6.07 11.79 1.01
CA CYS A 120 4.94 10.89 0.85
C CYS A 120 5.04 10.10 -0.47
N VAL A 121 4.63 8.83 -0.42
CA VAL A 121 4.56 7.94 -1.57
C VAL A 121 3.21 7.22 -1.63
N ASP A 122 2.80 6.85 -2.85
CA ASP A 122 1.67 5.97 -3.08
C ASP A 122 1.98 4.50 -2.66
N LYS A 123 1.02 3.59 -2.83
CA LYS A 123 1.16 2.16 -2.51
C LYS A 123 2.32 1.48 -3.26
N ASN A 124 2.63 1.95 -4.48
CA ASN A 124 3.62 1.41 -5.40
C ASN A 124 4.98 2.13 -5.35
N GLY A 125 5.14 3.17 -4.52
CA GLY A 125 6.36 3.94 -4.36
C GLY A 125 6.46 5.19 -5.23
N GLY A 126 5.39 5.57 -5.94
CA GLY A 126 5.32 6.82 -6.68
C GLY A 126 5.37 8.02 -5.75
N ARG A 127 6.31 8.93 -5.99
CA ARG A 127 6.58 10.08 -5.11
C ARG A 127 5.59 11.21 -5.34
N ALA A 128 4.89 11.62 -4.28
CA ALA A 128 4.09 12.83 -4.28
C ALA A 128 5.02 14.05 -4.06
N GLN A 129 5.51 14.66 -5.14
CA GLN A 129 6.60 15.66 -5.08
C GLN A 129 6.31 16.85 -4.16
N ARG A 130 5.04 17.23 -4.01
CA ARG A 130 4.61 18.36 -3.18
C ARG A 130 4.76 18.09 -1.68
N TYR A 131 4.69 16.84 -1.25
CA TYR A 131 4.58 16.48 0.16
C TYR A 131 5.89 15.96 0.71
N SER A 132 6.58 16.83 1.44
CA SER A 132 7.87 16.52 2.04
C SER A 132 8.11 17.36 3.29
N ALA A 133 8.92 16.81 4.19
CA ALA A 133 9.35 17.47 5.41
C ALA A 133 10.81 17.09 5.70
N ASN A 134 11.51 17.93 6.45
CA ASN A 134 12.81 17.53 6.97
C ASN A 134 12.62 16.53 8.12
N ILE A 135 13.63 15.70 8.39
CA ILE A 135 13.55 14.63 9.39
C ILE A 135 13.22 15.13 10.82
N TRP A 136 13.49 16.39 11.15
CA TRP A 136 13.13 17.00 12.44
C TRP A 136 11.70 17.55 12.48
N GLU A 137 11.00 17.61 11.34
CA GLU A 137 9.61 18.09 11.19
C GLU A 137 8.62 16.93 10.90
N VAL A 138 9.08 15.67 10.98
CA VAL A 138 8.25 14.49 10.62
C VAL A 138 7.36 14.00 11.75
N GLU A 139 7.40 14.65 12.91
CA GLU A 139 6.51 14.33 14.01
C GLU A 139 5.06 14.50 13.55
N GLY A 140 4.25 13.45 13.73
CA GLY A 140 2.87 13.43 13.25
C GLY A 140 2.68 13.25 11.73
N MET A 141 3.73 13.21 10.91
CA MET A 141 3.63 13.01 9.46
C MET A 141 3.14 11.58 9.12
N ASN A 142 1.90 11.47 8.64
CA ASN A 142 1.21 10.23 8.27
C ASN A 142 0.94 10.09 6.76
N CYS A 143 0.98 11.19 5.99
CA CYS A 143 0.80 11.21 4.54
C CYS A 143 -0.60 10.75 4.03
N GLU A 144 -1.61 10.69 4.90
CA GLU A 144 -2.93 10.15 4.51
C GLU A 144 -3.60 11.02 3.43
N CYS A 145 -3.59 12.34 3.60
CA CYS A 145 -4.17 13.27 2.61
C CYS A 145 -3.46 13.20 1.26
N ALA A 146 -2.13 13.14 1.28
CA ALA A 146 -1.32 13.00 0.08
C ALA A 146 -1.65 11.72 -0.70
N ARG A 147 -1.88 10.60 0.00
CA ARG A 147 -2.20 9.31 -0.64
C ARG A 147 -3.59 9.30 -1.23
N ASP A 148 -4.56 9.86 -0.53
CA ASP A 148 -5.92 10.00 -1.03
C ASP A 148 -5.98 10.92 -2.25
N GLU A 149 -5.24 12.03 -2.26
CA GLU A 149 -5.14 12.91 -3.42
C GLU A 149 -4.56 12.16 -4.62
N PHE A 150 -3.50 11.37 -4.41
CA PHE A 150 -2.88 10.57 -5.47
C PHE A 150 -3.84 9.52 -6.03
N GLU A 151 -4.50 8.73 -5.16
CA GLU A 151 -5.48 7.71 -5.58
C GLU A 151 -6.66 8.34 -6.34
N TYR A 152 -7.10 9.54 -5.93
CA TYR A 152 -8.12 10.30 -6.64
C TYR A 152 -7.65 10.76 -8.02
N GLN A 153 -6.42 11.28 -8.13
CA GLN A 153 -5.83 11.71 -9.41
C GLN A 153 -5.68 10.54 -10.38
N GLU A 154 -5.23 9.37 -9.91
CA GLU A 154 -5.09 8.17 -10.74
C GLU A 154 -6.43 7.60 -11.21
N SER A 155 -7.51 7.81 -10.45
CA SER A 155 -8.85 7.37 -10.85
C SER A 155 -9.38 8.09 -12.11
N GLY A 156 -8.76 9.21 -12.50
CA GLY A 156 -9.21 10.07 -13.59
C GLY A 156 -10.47 10.88 -13.26
N LEU A 157 -10.95 10.82 -12.01
CA LEU A 157 -12.06 11.63 -11.53
C LEU A 157 -11.58 13.07 -11.29
N LEU A 158 -12.46 14.03 -11.56
CA LEU A 158 -12.22 15.46 -11.36
C LEU A 158 -13.23 16.02 -10.35
N GLY A 159 -12.94 17.19 -9.77
CA GLY A 159 -13.92 17.93 -8.95
C GLY A 159 -13.86 17.70 -7.45
N LYS A 160 -12.86 16.96 -6.94
CA LYS A 160 -12.51 16.93 -5.51
C LYS A 160 -11.19 17.69 -5.33
N VAL A 161 -11.16 18.59 -4.35
CA VAL A 161 -9.95 19.29 -3.94
C VAL A 161 -9.59 18.78 -2.55
N PHE A 162 -8.32 18.43 -2.35
CA PHE A 162 -7.81 18.00 -1.07
C PHE A 162 -7.07 19.18 -0.41
N ASN A 163 -7.42 19.50 0.83
CA ASN A 163 -6.72 20.50 1.62
C ASN A 163 -5.67 19.79 2.48
N CYS A 164 -4.50 19.56 1.91
CA CYS A 164 -3.40 18.86 2.59
C CYS A 164 -2.34 19.84 3.08
N ALA A 165 -1.79 19.56 4.26
CA ALA A 165 -0.60 20.23 4.77
C ALA A 165 0.64 19.86 3.93
N SER A 166 1.73 20.63 4.06
CA SER A 166 2.98 20.38 3.30
C SER A 166 3.64 19.04 3.64
N ASN A 167 3.38 18.50 4.83
CA ASN A 167 3.82 17.16 5.24
C ASN A 167 2.91 16.03 4.73
N GLY A 168 1.84 16.35 3.97
CA GLY A 168 0.92 15.38 3.38
C GLY A 168 -0.19 14.89 4.31
N ASN A 169 -0.32 15.47 5.50
CA ASN A 169 -1.45 15.21 6.39
C ASN A 169 -2.69 16.00 5.96
N TYR A 170 -3.85 15.60 6.48
CA TYR A 170 -5.07 16.40 6.35
C TYR A 170 -4.96 17.68 7.17
N GLU A 171 -5.33 18.80 6.56
CA GLU A 171 -5.77 19.96 7.34
C GLU A 171 -7.13 19.65 7.99
N PRO A 172 -7.41 20.18 9.20
CA PRO A 172 -8.63 19.85 9.94
C PRO A 172 -9.92 20.16 9.18
N ILE A 173 -9.91 21.14 8.26
CA ILE A 173 -11.07 21.51 7.46
C ILE A 173 -10.91 20.99 6.03
N GLN A 174 -11.87 20.20 5.59
CA GLN A 174 -12.00 19.76 4.19
C GLN A 174 -13.30 20.27 3.59
N CYS A 175 -13.31 20.46 2.28
CA CYS A 175 -14.49 20.90 1.56
C CYS A 175 -14.76 20.00 0.35
N THR A 176 -16.04 19.75 0.08
CA THR A 176 -16.51 19.04 -1.12
C THR A 176 -17.63 19.87 -1.76
N GLY A 177 -17.37 20.39 -2.96
CA GLY A 177 -18.23 21.41 -3.56
C GLY A 177 -18.25 22.68 -2.71
N SER A 178 -19.45 23.12 -2.30
CA SER A 178 -19.62 24.30 -1.44
C SER A 178 -19.75 23.97 0.05
N GLN A 179 -19.56 22.71 0.44
CA GLN A 179 -19.77 22.22 1.79
C GLN A 179 -18.42 21.91 2.45
N CYS A 180 -18.18 22.45 3.65
CA CYS A 180 -16.96 22.26 4.43
C CYS A 180 -17.28 21.62 5.78
N TYR A 181 -16.37 20.78 6.28
CA TYR A 181 -16.53 19.99 7.49
C TYR A 181 -15.17 19.70 8.15
N CYS A 182 -15.19 19.41 9.46
CA CYS A 182 -14.01 18.95 10.17
C CYS A 182 -13.69 17.49 9.82
N VAL A 183 -12.41 17.14 9.70
CA VAL A 183 -11.95 15.78 9.49
C VAL A 183 -10.94 15.34 10.53
N ASP A 184 -10.84 14.02 10.72
CA ASP A 184 -9.77 13.41 11.49
C ASP A 184 -8.48 13.25 10.67
N GLN A 185 -7.47 12.62 11.27
CA GLN A 185 -6.16 12.38 10.66
C GLN A 185 -6.21 11.48 9.40
N ASN A 186 -7.32 10.79 9.15
CA ASN A 186 -7.58 9.93 8.00
C ASN A 186 -8.53 10.57 6.99
N GLY A 187 -8.90 11.84 7.17
CA GLY A 187 -9.84 12.54 6.28
C GLY A 187 -11.31 12.18 6.51
N SER A 188 -11.63 11.45 7.58
CA SER A 188 -13.02 11.10 7.91
C SER A 188 -13.72 12.25 8.64
N GLN A 189 -14.94 12.59 8.22
CA GLN A 189 -15.71 13.67 8.83
C GLN A 189 -15.94 13.41 10.33
N ILE A 190 -15.64 14.41 11.16
CA ILE A 190 -15.92 14.41 12.59
C ILE A 190 -17.32 14.99 12.80
N GLY A 191 -18.20 14.21 13.40
CA GLY A 191 -19.59 14.60 13.66
C GLY A 191 -20.42 14.75 12.40
N THR A 192 -21.49 15.55 12.47
CA THR A 192 -22.43 15.77 11.36
C THR A 192 -22.46 17.23 10.90
N THR A 193 -21.62 18.09 11.48
CA THR A 193 -21.60 19.52 11.17
C THR A 193 -20.95 19.73 9.82
N THR A 194 -21.70 20.38 8.93
CA THR A 194 -21.25 20.81 7.62
C THR A 194 -21.75 22.22 7.38
N VAL A 195 -20.87 23.13 6.94
CA VAL A 195 -21.21 24.52 6.66
C VAL A 195 -21.00 24.85 5.19
N ASN A 196 -21.60 25.91 4.71
CA ASN A 196 -21.25 26.45 3.39
C ASN A 196 -19.83 27.06 3.45
N VAL A 197 -19.06 27.00 2.37
CA VAL A 197 -17.71 27.59 2.26
C VAL A 197 -17.67 29.07 2.65
N ALA A 198 -18.76 29.82 2.45
CA ALA A 198 -18.89 31.21 2.88
C ALA A 198 -18.90 31.39 4.41
N MET A 199 -19.08 30.31 5.17
CA MET A 199 -19.10 30.28 6.64
C MET A 199 -17.97 29.39 7.19
N ILE A 200 -16.89 29.17 6.43
CA ILE A 200 -15.79 28.28 6.84
C ILE A 200 -15.19 28.66 8.19
N ASP A 201 -15.10 29.96 8.49
CA ASP A 201 -14.58 30.49 9.76
C ASP A 201 -15.46 30.18 10.99
N SER A 202 -16.66 29.63 10.77
CA SER A 202 -17.54 29.15 11.86
C SER A 202 -17.24 27.71 12.29
N LEU A 203 -16.43 26.97 11.53
CA LEU A 203 -15.98 25.64 11.92
C LEU A 203 -14.87 25.75 12.97
N ASN A 204 -15.14 25.23 14.16
CA ASN A 204 -14.13 25.01 15.18
C ASN A 204 -13.68 23.54 15.14
N CYS A 205 -12.67 23.30 14.32
CA CYS A 205 -11.84 22.12 14.32
C CYS A 205 -10.51 22.49 15.01
#